data_AF-A0A7K3L5H9-F1
#
_entry.id   AF-A0A7K3L5H9-F1
#
_cell.length_a   1.000
_cell.length_b   1.000
_cell.length_c   1.000
_cell.angle_alpha   90.00
_cell.angle_beta   90.00
_cell.angle_gamma   90.00
#
_symmetry.space_group_name_H-M   'P 1'
#
loop_
_entity.id
_entity.type
_entity.pdbx_description
1 polymer ?
#
loop_
_entity_poly.entity_id
_entity_poly.type
_entity_poly.pdbx_seq_one_letter_code
_entity_poly.pdbx_strand_id
1 'polypeptide(L)'
;MTVIYMPRDTSGVIHSKGQLSRALNYIVNPEKTKGGELVSGQNINVPNNAYDEMLLTREMAILAGNQPKENERFGFHFVQSFSPEDNLTPEQVHEIGLKTMK
;
A
#
# COMPACT_ATOMS: atom_id res chain seq x y z
N MET A 1 16.18 -7.71 -13.80
CA MET A 1 16.45 -6.32 -13.35
C MET A 1 15.23 -5.81 -12.60
N THR A 2 15.38 -5.46 -11.32
CA THR A 2 14.30 -4.90 -10.51
C THR A 2 14.08 -3.42 -10.83
N VAL A 3 12.82 -3.01 -10.99
CA VAL A 3 12.44 -1.62 -11.26
C VAL A 3 11.40 -1.18 -10.24
N ILE A 4 11.65 -0.05 -9.58
CA ILE A 4 10.67 0.62 -8.73
C ILE A 4 10.10 1.79 -9.52
N TYR A 5 8.78 1.88 -9.63
CA TYR A 5 8.11 2.95 -10.37
C TYR A 5 6.77 3.34 -9.74
N MET A 6 6.27 4.51 -10.12
CA MET A 6 4.94 4.99 -9.72
C MET A 6 3.87 4.43 -10.67
N PRO A 7 2.79 3.81 -10.17
CA PRO A 7 1.76 3.21 -11.01
C PRO A 7 1.17 4.24 -11.97
N ARG A 8 1.13 3.97 -13.28
CA ARG A 8 0.71 4.96 -14.31
C ARG A 8 -0.67 5.57 -14.09
N ASP A 9 -1.58 4.83 -13.45
CA ASP A 9 -2.96 5.25 -13.22
C ASP A 9 -3.14 6.11 -11.94
N THR A 10 -2.05 6.35 -11.21
CA THR A 10 -2.02 7.22 -10.03
C THR A 10 -0.77 8.10 -10.11
N SER A 11 -0.78 9.34 -9.59
CA SER A 11 0.45 10.15 -9.53
C SER A 11 1.52 9.58 -8.58
N GLY A 12 1.34 8.35 -8.07
CA GLY A 12 2.09 7.79 -6.95
C GLY A 12 1.76 8.42 -5.61
N VAL A 13 1.01 9.53 -5.60
CA VAL A 13 0.56 10.24 -4.39
C VAL A 13 -0.94 10.08 -4.25
N ILE A 14 -1.36 9.71 -3.05
CA ILE A 14 -2.77 9.55 -2.68
C ILE A 14 -3.19 10.83 -1.96
N HIS A 15 -4.21 11.52 -2.48
CA HIS A 15 -4.70 12.80 -1.95
C HIS A 15 -6.13 12.75 -1.41
N SER A 16 -6.79 11.59 -1.48
CA SER A 16 -8.18 11.45 -1.09
C SER A 16 -8.51 10.07 -0.57
N LYS A 17 -9.57 9.99 0.25
CA LYS A 17 -10.17 8.73 0.70
C LYS A 17 -10.50 7.79 -0.47
N GLY A 18 -11.06 8.32 -1.55
CA GLY A 18 -11.40 7.54 -2.74
C GLY A 18 -10.18 6.96 -3.45
N GLN A 19 -9.08 7.72 -3.56
CA GLN A 19 -7.83 7.19 -4.11
C GLN A 19 -7.18 6.16 -3.18
N LEU A 20 -7.25 6.36 -1.87
CA LEU A 20 -6.73 5.42 -0.88
C LEU A 20 -7.46 4.08 -0.98
N SER A 21 -8.79 4.11 -0.99
CA SER A 21 -9.62 2.90 -1.14
C SER A 21 -9.29 2.16 -2.43
N ARG A 22 -9.14 2.88 -3.56
CA ARG A 22 -8.79 2.26 -4.84
C ARG A 22 -7.42 1.59 -4.82
N ALA A 23 -6.42 2.23 -4.21
CA ALA A 23 -5.08 1.66 -4.07
C ALA A 23 -5.10 0.40 -3.19
N LEU A 24 -5.74 0.46 -2.03
CA LEU A 24 -5.83 -0.68 -1.11
C LEU A 24 -6.60 -1.85 -1.73
N ASN A 25 -7.73 -1.61 -2.41
CA ASN A 25 -8.50 -2.66 -3.11
C ASN A 25 -7.66 -3.38 -4.18
N TYR A 26 -6.76 -2.65 -4.85
CA TYR A 26 -5.82 -3.27 -5.79
C TYR A 26 -4.78 -4.12 -5.06
N ILE A 27 -4.19 -3.59 -4.00
CA ILE A 27 -3.12 -4.25 -3.21
C ILE A 27 -3.62 -5.55 -2.59
N VAL A 28 -4.84 -5.58 -2.06
CA VAL A 28 -5.38 -6.75 -1.33
C VAL A 28 -6.17 -7.72 -2.21
N ASN A 29 -6.18 -7.53 -3.55
CA ASN A 29 -6.99 -8.34 -4.44
C ASN A 29 -6.67 -9.85 -4.32
N PRO A 30 -7.60 -10.70 -3.85
CA PRO A 30 -7.34 -12.11 -3.57
C PRO A 30 -6.96 -12.94 -4.80
N GLU A 31 -7.40 -12.54 -6.00
CA GLU A 31 -7.03 -13.19 -7.26
C GLU A 31 -5.54 -13.00 -7.59
N LYS A 32 -4.93 -11.94 -7.05
CA LYS A 32 -3.53 -11.57 -7.29
C LYS A 32 -2.61 -11.90 -6.11
N THR A 33 -3.17 -12.19 -4.95
CA THR A 33 -2.43 -12.35 -3.69
C THR A 33 -2.62 -13.71 -3.04
N LYS A 34 -3.02 -14.72 -3.83
CA LYS A 34 -3.25 -16.10 -3.36
C LYS A 34 -4.25 -16.13 -2.19
N GLY A 35 -5.42 -15.54 -2.39
CA GLY A 35 -6.46 -15.45 -1.37
C GLY A 35 -6.11 -14.55 -0.17
N GLY A 36 -5.06 -13.73 -0.28
CA GLY A 36 -4.59 -12.84 0.79
C GLY A 36 -3.32 -13.32 1.51
N GLU A 37 -2.80 -14.52 1.19
CA GLU A 37 -1.55 -15.04 1.79
C GLU A 37 -0.34 -14.14 1.49
N LEU A 38 -0.32 -13.48 0.34
CA LEU A 38 0.75 -12.57 -0.08
C LEU A 38 0.42 -11.09 0.21
N VAL A 39 -0.31 -10.85 1.30
CA VAL A 39 -0.62 -9.50 1.78
C VAL A 39 -0.06 -9.36 3.18
N SER A 40 0.59 -8.23 3.45
CA SER A 40 1.12 -7.92 4.78
C SER A 40 0.99 -6.44 5.05
N GLY A 41 0.70 -6.11 6.31
CA GLY A 41 0.58 -4.74 6.79
C GLY A 41 1.65 -4.46 7.84
N GLN A 42 2.28 -3.29 7.76
CA GLN A 42 3.15 -2.78 8.81
C GLN A 42 2.41 -1.69 9.57
N ASN A 43 2.34 -1.81 10.89
CA ASN A 43 1.48 -0.96 11.73
C ASN A 43 0.00 -0.97 11.30
N ILE A 44 -0.42 -2.10 10.72
CA ILE A 44 -1.80 -2.40 10.35
C ILE A 44 -2.10 -3.78 10.95
N ASN A 45 -3.19 -3.87 11.70
CA ASN A 45 -3.57 -5.08 12.41
C ASN A 45 -4.13 -6.13 11.45
N VAL A 46 -5.07 -5.73 10.59
CA VAL A 46 -5.66 -6.61 9.56
C VAL A 46 -5.49 -5.92 8.21
N PRO A 47 -4.67 -6.47 7.29
CA PRO A 47 -4.41 -5.80 6.00
C PRO A 47 -5.67 -5.49 5.18
N ASN A 48 -6.69 -6.34 5.26
CA ASN A 48 -7.98 -6.10 4.60
C ASN A 48 -8.77 -4.93 5.21
N ASN A 49 -8.45 -4.51 6.44
CA ASN A 49 -9.04 -3.36 7.12
C ASN A 49 -8.15 -2.12 7.08
N ALA A 50 -7.05 -2.13 6.30
CA ALA A 50 -6.07 -1.05 6.27
C ALA A 50 -6.69 0.33 5.99
N TYR A 51 -7.77 0.39 5.19
CA TYR A 51 -8.46 1.64 4.88
C TYR A 51 -9.01 2.29 6.16
N ASP A 52 -9.75 1.54 6.96
CA ASP A 52 -10.37 2.05 8.18
C ASP A 52 -9.31 2.34 9.24
N GLU A 53 -8.30 1.48 9.39
CA GLU A 53 -7.21 1.69 10.35
C GLU A 53 -6.39 2.97 10.03
N MET A 54 -6.11 3.22 8.75
CA MET A 54 -5.41 4.44 8.31
C MET A 54 -6.26 5.69 8.54
N LEU A 55 -7.57 5.64 8.25
CA LEU A 55 -8.47 6.77 8.49
C LEU A 55 -8.67 7.05 9.98
N LEU A 56 -8.78 6.00 10.79
CA LEU A 56 -8.86 6.13 12.25
C LEU A 56 -7.61 6.78 12.81
N THR A 57 -6.42 6.38 12.32
CA THR A 57 -5.15 7.02 12.71
C THR A 57 -5.15 8.52 12.40
N ARG A 58 -5.66 8.90 11.23
CA ARG A 58 -5.82 10.31 10.85
C ARG A 58 -6.81 11.04 11.76
N GLU A 59 -7.95 10.44 12.06
CA GLU A 59 -8.97 11.03 12.94
C GLU A 59 -8.43 11.23 14.37
N MET A 60 -7.71 10.25 14.91
CA MET A 60 -7.05 10.35 16.21
C MET A 60 -6.00 11.47 16.24
N ALA A 61 -5.23 11.65 15.16
CA ALA A 61 -4.28 12.75 15.05
C ALA A 61 -4.98 14.12 15.08
N ILE A 62 -6.15 14.25 14.43
CA ILE A 62 -6.95 15.47 14.45
C ILE A 62 -7.49 15.74 15.86
N LEU A 63 -8.01 14.71 16.55
CA LEU A 63 -8.47 14.82 17.93
C LEU A 63 -7.35 15.21 18.90
N ALA A 64 -6.12 14.78 18.63
CA ALA A 64 -4.93 15.17 19.39
C ALA A 64 -4.46 16.61 19.10
N GLY A 65 -5.15 17.36 18.23
CA GLY A 65 -4.90 18.77 17.94
C GLY A 65 -4.26 19.06 16.58
N ASN A 66 -3.94 18.04 15.77
CA ASN A 66 -3.43 18.27 14.42
C ASN A 66 -4.54 18.85 13.52
N GLN A 67 -4.18 19.79 12.65
CA GLN A 67 -5.11 20.37 11.69
C GLN A 67 -4.97 19.69 10.32
N PRO A 68 -6.09 19.39 9.63
CA PRO A 68 -6.05 18.99 8.23
C PRO A 68 -5.30 20.02 7.39
N LYS A 69 -4.47 19.54 6.45
CA LYS A 69 -3.70 20.41 5.56
C LYS A 69 -4.39 20.53 4.20
N GLU A 70 -4.27 21.70 3.58
CA GLU A 70 -4.60 21.84 2.17
C GLU A 70 -3.67 20.93 1.35
N ASN A 71 -4.22 20.21 0.36
CA ASN A 71 -3.50 19.21 -0.44
C ASN A 71 -2.81 18.11 0.42
N GLU A 72 -3.46 17.71 1.53
CA GLU A 72 -3.02 16.60 2.36
C GLU A 72 -2.70 15.35 1.52
N ARG A 73 -1.61 14.67 1.88
CA ARG A 73 -1.21 13.40 1.28
C ARG A 73 -1.62 12.30 2.25
N PHE A 74 -2.51 11.44 1.79
CA PHE A 74 -2.96 10.25 2.51
C PHE A 74 -1.91 9.14 2.47
N GLY A 75 -1.05 9.12 1.44
CA GLY A 75 0.01 8.16 1.32
C GLY A 75 0.72 8.23 -0.03
N PHE A 76 1.68 7.32 -0.19
CA PHE A 76 2.35 7.06 -1.45
C PHE A 76 2.05 5.63 -1.89
N HIS A 77 1.88 5.43 -3.19
CA HIS A 77 1.71 4.12 -3.80
C HIS A 77 2.76 3.94 -4.89
N PHE A 78 3.63 2.94 -4.72
CA PHE A 78 4.66 2.58 -5.68
C PHE A 78 4.61 1.08 -5.96
N VAL A 79 5.16 0.68 -7.10
CA VAL A 79 5.24 -0.73 -7.52
C VAL A 79 6.70 -1.10 -7.68
N GLN A 80 7.08 -2.22 -7.09
CA GLN A 80 8.34 -2.90 -7.34
C GLN A 80 8.07 -4.06 -8.31
N SER A 81 8.66 -4.01 -9.49
CA SER A 81 8.53 -5.06 -10.50
C SER A 81 9.83 -5.82 -10.68
N PHE A 82 9.67 -7.11 -10.96
CA PHE A 82 10.73 -8.08 -11.16
C PHE A 82 10.65 -8.62 -12.59
N SER A 83 11.80 -8.90 -13.20
CA SER A 83 11.84 -9.51 -14.52
C SER A 83 11.36 -10.97 -14.41
N PRO A 84 10.59 -11.48 -15.38
CA PRO A 84 10.33 -12.91 -15.49
C PRO A 84 11.62 -13.75 -15.52
N GLU A 85 12.73 -13.18 -16.03
CA GLU A 85 14.04 -13.83 -16.08
C GLU A 85 14.76 -13.92 -14.73
N ASP A 86 14.29 -13.16 -13.72
CA ASP A 86 14.87 -13.21 -12.37
C ASP A 86 14.56 -14.56 -11.66
N ASN A 87 13.66 -15.39 -12.22
CA ASN A 87 13.29 -16.73 -11.73
C ASN A 87 12.89 -16.77 -10.24
N LEU A 88 12.19 -15.74 -9.77
CA LEU A 88 11.72 -15.62 -8.39
C LEU A 88 10.31 -16.21 -8.22
N THR A 89 10.06 -16.85 -7.08
CA THR A 89 8.69 -17.25 -6.70
C THR A 89 7.89 -16.07 -6.16
N PRO A 90 6.54 -16.13 -6.17
CA PRO A 90 5.71 -15.10 -5.55
C PRO A 90 6.06 -14.84 -4.08
N GLU A 91 6.40 -15.88 -3.32
CA GLU A 91 6.81 -15.79 -1.91
C GLU A 91 8.15 -15.07 -1.75
N GLN A 92 9.12 -15.32 -2.63
CA GLN A 92 10.40 -14.60 -2.62
C GLN A 92 10.22 -13.12 -2.95
N VAL A 93 9.37 -12.81 -3.94
CA VAL A 93 9.00 -11.43 -4.28
C VAL A 93 8.33 -10.74 -3.09
N HIS A 94 7.41 -11.43 -2.41
CA HIS A 94 6.78 -10.93 -1.19
C HIS A 94 7.80 -10.64 -0.07
N GLU A 95 8.72 -11.57 0.18
CA GLU A 95 9.79 -11.40 1.18
C GLU A 95 10.70 -10.21 0.86
N ILE A 96 11.05 -10.00 -0.42
CA ILE A 96 11.80 -8.83 -0.87
C ILE A 96 11.02 -7.54 -0.60
N GLY A 97 9.71 -7.53 -0.88
CA GLY A 97 8.83 -6.41 -0.56
C GLY A 97 8.83 -6.08 0.93
N LEU A 98 8.73 -7.10 1.79
CA LEU A 98 8.80 -6.94 3.25
C LEU A 98 10.14 -6.36 3.72
N LYS A 99 11.25 -6.77 3.11
CA LYS A 99 12.59 -6.23 3.44
C LYS A 99 12.76 -4.80 2.95
N THR A 100 12.13 -4.43 1.85
CA THR A 100 12.19 -3.07 1.27
C THR A 100 11.45 -2.05 2.14
N MET A 101 10.42 -2.49 2.88
CA MET A 101 9.60 -1.64 3.75
C MET A 101 10.15 -1.47 5.18
N LYS A 102 11.23 -2.16 5.55
CA LYS A 102 11.92 -2.02 6.85
C LYS A 102 12.86 -0.82 6.85
#